data_AF-A0A7C4TVM4-F1
#
_entry.id   AF-A0A7C4TVM4-F1
#
_cell.length_a   1.000
_cell.length_b   1.000
_cell.length_c   1.000
_cell.angle_alpha   90.00
_cell.angle_beta   90.00
_cell.angle_gamma   90.00
#
_symmetry.space_group_name_H-M   'P 1'
#
loop_
_entity.id
_entity.type
_entity.pdbx_description
1 polymer ?
#
loop_
_entity_poly.entity_id
_entity_poly.type
_entity_poly.pdbx_seq_one_letter_code
_entity_poly.pdbx_strand_id
1 'polypeptide(L)' 'DFGGELEWQRLDDKRASRIAKTVTNKGLKDIDDWPSIQDKMIDAMIRFEKALAKHIRQLP' A
#
# COMPACT_ATOMS: atom_id res chain seq x y z
N ASP A 1 12.48 -6.26 -0.88
CA ASP A 1 11.29 -6.58 -1.70
C ASP A 1 10.02 -6.49 -0.88
N PHE A 2 8.90 -6.15 -1.53
CA PHE A 2 7.60 -5.92 -0.87
C PHE A 2 6.93 -7.21 -0.36
N GLY A 3 7.23 -8.36 -0.96
CA GLY A 3 6.68 -9.66 -0.55
C GLY A 3 5.23 -9.90 -1.00
N GLY A 4 4.80 -9.26 -2.08
CA GLY A 4 3.48 -9.42 -2.69
C GLY A 4 3.34 -8.58 -3.95
N GLU A 5 2.15 -8.57 -4.55
CA GLU A 5 1.85 -7.73 -5.71
C GLU A 5 1.49 -6.30 -5.29
N LEU A 6 2.04 -5.33 -6.03
CA LEU A 6 1.72 -3.91 -5.98
C LEU A 6 0.96 -3.51 -7.25
N GLU A 7 -0.10 -2.74 -7.07
CA GLU A 7 -0.93 -2.25 -8.16
C GLU A 7 -0.33 -0.97 -8.73
N TRP A 8 -0.06 -0.96 -10.04
CA TRP A 8 0.39 0.22 -10.75
C TRP A 8 -0.79 0.83 -11.49
N GLN A 9 -1.20 2.02 -11.07
CA GLN A 9 -2.39 2.68 -11.58
C GLN A 9 -1.98 3.99 -12.25
N ARG A 10 -2.08 4.04 -13.57
CA ARG A 10 -2.03 5.29 -14.34
C ARG A 10 -3.37 5.98 -14.17
N LEU A 11 -3.38 7.19 -13.62
CA LEU A 11 -4.61 7.93 -13.40
C LEU A 11 -4.83 8.80 -14.63
N ASP A 12 -5.32 8.22 -15.73
CA ASP A 12 -5.41 8.90 -17.04
C ASP A 12 -6.14 10.24 -17.01
N ASP A 13 -7.16 10.35 -16.16
CA ASP A 13 -7.92 11.58 -15.97
C ASP A 13 -7.18 12.64 -15.13
N LYS A 14 -5.96 12.34 -14.66
CA LYS A 14 -5.13 13.19 -13.82
C LYS A 14 -3.69 13.20 -14.37
N ARG A 15 -2.94 14.26 -14.10
CA ARG A 15 -1.49 14.25 -14.37
C ARG A 15 -0.73 13.52 -13.26
N ALA A 16 -1.09 12.26 -13.00
CA ALA A 16 -0.53 11.47 -11.91
C ALA A 16 -0.56 9.96 -12.20
N SER A 17 0.33 9.23 -11.52
CA SER A 17 0.29 7.78 -11.39
C SER A 17 0.43 7.44 -9.91
N ARG A 18 -0.12 6.30 -9.48
CA ARG A 18 0.08 5.80 -8.12
C ARG A 18 0.45 4.32 -8.12
N ILE A 19 1.28 3.96 -7.14
CA ILE A 19 1.52 2.57 -6.76
C ILE A 19 0.70 2.34 -5.50
N ALA A 20 -0.14 1.32 -5.48
CA ALA A 20 -1.06 1.06 -4.38
C ALA A 20 -1.04 -0.41 -3.95
N LYS A 21 -1.43 -0.65 -2.70
CA LYS A 21 -1.85 -1.96 -2.23
C LYS A 21 -3.25 -1.84 -1.65
N THR A 22 -4.23 -2.46 -2.29
CA THR A 22 -5.57 -2.52 -1.72
C THR A 22 -5.62 -3.59 -0.65
N VAL A 23 -6.07 -3.22 0.55
CA VAL A 23 -6.35 -4.15 1.65
C VAL A 23 -7.86 -4.24 1.79
N THR A 24 -8.42 -5.41 1.53
CA THR A 24 -9.87 -5.65 1.64
C THR A 24 -10.17 -6.32 2.99
N ASN A 25 -11.20 -5.83 3.68
CA ASN A 25 -11.78 -6.46 4.85
C ASN A 25 -13.31 -6.23 4.85
N LYS A 26 -13.96 -6.34 6.02
CA LYS A 26 -15.34 -5.96 6.24
C LYS A 26 -15.60 -4.45 6.10
N GLY A 27 -16.87 -4.07 6.13
CA GLY A 27 -17.33 -2.72 5.82
C GLY A 27 -17.18 -1.74 6.98
N LEU A 28 -17.57 -0.49 6.72
CA LEU A 28 -17.49 0.60 7.71
C LEU A 28 -18.28 0.31 9.00
N LYS A 29 -19.32 -0.53 8.94
CA LYS A 29 -20.15 -0.86 10.12
C LYS A 29 -19.56 -1.97 10.99
N ASP A 30 -18.57 -2.69 10.48
CA ASP A 30 -17.96 -3.84 11.15
C ASP A 30 -16.78 -3.37 12.02
N ILE A 31 -17.09 -2.58 13.05
CA ILE A 31 -16.10 -1.87 13.88
C ILE A 31 -15.13 -2.84 14.57
N ASP A 32 -15.61 -4.01 14.97
CA ASP A 32 -14.78 -5.04 15.61
C ASP A 32 -13.65 -5.56 14.70
N ASP A 33 -13.79 -5.41 13.37
CA ASP A 33 -12.79 -5.83 12.39
C ASP A 33 -11.81 -4.71 11.99
N TRP A 34 -12.04 -3.49 12.46
CA TRP A 34 -11.17 -2.35 12.17
C TRP A 34 -9.72 -2.56 12.62
N PRO A 35 -9.44 -3.12 13.82
CA PRO A 35 -8.07 -3.39 14.22
C PRO A 35 -7.36 -4.30 13.20
N SER A 36 -8.04 -5.35 12.71
CA SER A 36 -7.43 -6.30 11.76
C SER A 36 -7.07 -5.66 10.42
N ILE A 37 -7.92 -4.78 9.87
CA ILE A 37 -7.58 -4.10 8.61
C ILE A 37 -6.47 -3.08 8.82
N GLN A 38 -6.46 -2.38 9.96
CA GLN A 38 -5.41 -1.42 10.28
C GLN A 38 -4.05 -2.11 10.43
N ASP A 39 -3.97 -3.24 11.13
CA ASP A 39 -2.74 -4.02 11.26
C ASP A 39 -2.21 -4.45 9.89
N LYS A 40 -3.10 -4.96 9.01
CA LYS A 40 -2.73 -5.34 7.64
C LYS A 40 -2.22 -4.14 6.82
N MET A 41 -2.82 -2.97 6.99
CA MET A 41 -2.38 -1.74 6.32
C MET A 41 -1.01 -1.27 6.84
N ILE A 42 -0.79 -1.31 8.16
CA ILE A 42 0.50 -0.97 8.79
C ILE A 42 1.59 -1.90 8.27
N ASP A 43 1.36 -3.22 8.28
CA ASP A 43 2.31 -4.22 7.78
C ASP A 43 2.62 -4.04 6.29
N ALA A 44 1.62 -3.67 5.49
CA ALA A 44 1.82 -3.34 4.09
C ALA A 44 2.71 -2.10 3.94
N MET A 45 2.48 -1.03 4.71
CA MET A 45 3.28 0.19 4.64
C MET A 45 4.73 0.00 5.09
N ILE A 46 4.97 -0.81 6.12
CA ILE A 46 6.34 -1.16 6.55
C ILE A 46 7.09 -1.89 5.43
N ARG A 47 6.43 -2.86 4.77
CA ARG A 47 7.03 -3.59 3.63
C ARG A 47 7.24 -2.68 2.42
N PHE A 48 6.32 -1.76 2.18
CA PHE A 48 6.40 -0.81 1.08
C PHE A 48 7.57 0.15 1.24
N GLU A 49 7.73 0.75 2.43
CA GLU A 49 8.87 1.60 2.77
C GLU A 49 10.18 0.84 2.56
N LYS A 50 10.32 -0.36 3.12
CA LYS A 50 11.54 -1.17 2.99
C LYS A 50 11.88 -1.50 1.54
N ALA A 51 10.87 -1.79 0.73
CA ALA A 51 11.05 -2.11 -0.69
C ALA A 51 11.57 -0.88 -1.48
N LEU A 52 10.98 0.30 -1.24
CA LEU A 52 11.36 1.51 -1.97
C LEU A 52 12.62 2.17 -1.42
N ALA A 53 12.88 2.11 -0.11
CA ALA A 53 14.00 2.78 0.54
C ALA A 53 15.37 2.40 -0.06
N LYS A 54 15.54 1.15 -0.50
CA LYS A 54 16.75 0.71 -1.20
C LYS A 54 16.96 1.50 -2.50
N HIS A 55 15.90 1.66 -3.30
CA HIS A 55 15.96 2.34 -4.59
C HIS A 55 16.05 3.86 -4.43
N ILE A 56 15.29 4.44 -3.49
CA ILE A 56 15.30 5.87 -3.20
C ILE A 56 16.70 6.34 -2.80
N ARG A 57 17.41 5.57 -1.96
CA ARG A 57 18.79 5.88 -1.54
C ARG A 57 19.82 5.84 -2.67
N GLN A 58 19.47 5.24 -3.81
CA GLN A 58 20.33 5.14 -4.99
C GLN A 58 19.99 6.20 -6.05
N LEU A 59 18.99 7.06 -5.78
CA LEU A 59 18.66 8.15 -6.68
C LEU A 59 19.78 9.22 -6.64
N PRO A 60 20.14 9.82 -7.81
CA PRO A 60 21.18 10.85 -7.90
C PRO A 60 20.86 12.13 -7.15
#